data_AF-A0A4R6HYH7-F1
#
_entry.id   AF-A0A4R6HYH7-F1
#
_cell.length_a   1.000
_cell.length_b   1.000
_cell.length_c   1.000
_cell.angle_alpha   90.00
_cell.angle_beta   90.00
_cell.angle_gamma   90.00
#
_symmetry.space_group_name_H-M   'P 1'
#
loop_
_entity.id
_entity.type
_entity.pdbx_description
1 polymer ?
#
loop_
_entity_poly.entity_id
_entity_poly.type
_entity_poly.pdbx_seq_one_letter_code
_entity_poly.pdbx_strand_id
1 'polypeptide(L)'
;MTTYDFTLKFAVPGDLGMKALESRLFEAGCDDALIGIGLKGRLALEFSREAVSAQQAITSAMADVKRAIPEARLIEVGPDLVGVTDIAELLDFTRQNMRKLLQSHLATFPLPLHEGRASLWHLAEVLDWFQTHQRRKIDDALREVAQTSMQANVARESRRVPAEHIRHFDDALVS
;
A
#
# COMPACT_ATOMS: atom_id res chain seq x y z
N MET A 1 -12.18 18.63 -2.70
CA MET A 1 -11.62 17.36 -3.18
C MET A 1 -10.14 17.40 -2.85
N THR A 2 -9.57 16.25 -2.52
CA THR A 2 -8.19 16.10 -2.10
C THR A 2 -7.48 15.23 -3.13
N THR A 3 -6.25 15.56 -3.47
CA THR A 3 -5.39 14.71 -4.31
C THR A 3 -4.75 13.64 -3.44
N TYR A 4 -4.89 12.38 -3.85
CA TYR A 4 -4.34 11.24 -3.14
C TYR A 4 -3.28 10.55 -4.01
N ASP A 5 -2.08 10.44 -3.48
CA ASP A 5 -0.98 9.74 -4.12
C ASP A 5 -0.89 8.30 -3.61
N PHE A 6 -0.98 7.33 -4.52
CA PHE A 6 -0.92 5.91 -4.19
C PHE A 6 -0.44 5.09 -5.39
N THR A 7 0.02 3.87 -5.12
CA THR A 7 0.47 2.95 -6.16
C THR A 7 -0.38 1.69 -6.18
N LEU A 8 -0.88 1.31 -7.36
CA LEU A 8 -1.47 -0.01 -7.58
C LEU A 8 -0.48 -0.89 -8.33
N LYS A 9 -0.18 -2.07 -7.78
CA LYS A 9 0.66 -3.08 -8.42
C LYS A 9 -0.21 -4.26 -8.86
N PHE A 10 -0.05 -4.69 -10.11
CA PHE A 10 -0.80 -5.77 -10.72
C PHE A 10 0.10 -6.81 -11.39
N ALA A 11 -0.36 -8.05 -11.38
CA ALA A 11 0.11 -9.09 -12.29
C ALA A 11 -0.74 -9.03 -13.55
N VAL A 12 -0.10 -8.94 -14.71
CA VAL A 12 -0.76 -8.81 -16.02
C VAL A 12 -0.20 -9.83 -17.01
N PRO A 13 -0.91 -10.17 -18.10
CA PRO A 13 -0.35 -10.95 -19.21
C PRO A 13 0.98 -10.35 -19.71
N GLY A 14 1.98 -11.22 -19.92
CA GLY A 14 3.35 -10.78 -20.21
C GLY A 14 3.62 -10.35 -21.66
N ASP A 15 2.62 -10.42 -22.52
CA ASP A 15 2.63 -10.10 -23.95
C ASP A 15 1.88 -8.80 -24.29
N LEU A 16 1.39 -8.09 -23.27
CA LEU A 16 0.78 -6.76 -23.45
C LEU A 16 1.82 -5.77 -23.98
N GLY A 17 1.63 -5.32 -25.23
CA GLY A 17 2.46 -4.27 -25.83
C GLY A 17 2.23 -2.91 -25.15
N MET A 18 3.30 -2.20 -24.80
CA MET A 18 3.24 -0.97 -24.00
C MET A 18 2.31 0.11 -24.57
N LYS A 19 2.40 0.41 -25.87
CA LYS A 19 1.56 1.45 -26.50
C LYS A 19 0.06 1.15 -26.42
N ALA A 20 -0.31 -0.12 -26.62
CA ALA A 20 -1.70 -0.55 -26.54
C ALA A 20 -2.21 -0.51 -25.08
N LEU A 21 -1.32 -0.83 -24.13
CA LEU A 21 -1.61 -0.75 -22.71
C LEU A 21 -1.82 0.69 -22.23
N GLU A 22 -0.92 1.60 -22.59
CA GLU A 22 -1.02 3.03 -22.30
C GLU A 22 -2.34 3.62 -22.82
N SER A 23 -2.67 3.33 -24.09
CA SER A 23 -3.92 3.82 -24.70
C SER A 23 -5.16 3.29 -23.97
N ARG A 24 -5.20 1.98 -23.66
CA ARG A 24 -6.32 1.36 -22.93
C ARG A 24 -6.49 1.94 -21.52
N LEU A 25 -5.39 2.18 -20.81
CA LEU A 25 -5.42 2.76 -19.46
C LEU A 25 -5.89 4.21 -19.51
N PHE A 26 -5.39 5.00 -20.45
CA PHE A 26 -5.83 6.37 -20.67
C PHE A 26 -7.33 6.44 -20.96
N GLU A 27 -7.81 5.65 -21.93
CA GLU A 27 -9.24 5.60 -22.29
C GLU A 27 -10.14 5.11 -21.14
N ALA A 28 -9.60 4.30 -20.22
CA ALA A 28 -10.32 3.83 -19.06
C ALA A 28 -10.35 4.83 -17.89
N GLY A 29 -9.71 6.00 -18.01
CA GLY A 29 -9.65 7.03 -16.97
C GLY A 29 -8.48 6.86 -16.00
N CYS A 30 -7.37 6.28 -16.44
CA CYS A 30 -6.08 6.27 -15.71
C CYS A 30 -5.09 7.27 -16.33
N ASP A 31 -5.57 8.47 -16.71
CA ASP A 31 -4.77 9.57 -17.25
C ASP A 31 -4.01 10.35 -16.16
N ASP A 32 -4.33 10.08 -14.90
CA ASP A 32 -3.73 10.62 -13.68
C ASP A 32 -2.67 9.69 -13.06
N ALA A 33 -2.16 8.71 -13.83
CA ALA A 33 -1.21 7.71 -13.35
C ALA A 33 0.06 7.62 -14.19
N LEU A 34 1.21 7.54 -13.51
CA LEU A 34 2.48 7.15 -14.14
C LEU A 34 2.54 5.62 -14.27
N ILE A 35 2.82 5.14 -15.48
CA ILE A 35 2.89 3.71 -15.80
C ILE A 35 4.33 3.21 -15.64
N GLY A 36 4.52 2.25 -14.73
CA GLY A 36 5.80 1.57 -14.49
C GLY A 36 5.74 0.09 -14.88
N ILE A 37 6.60 -0.35 -15.80
CA ILE A 37 6.75 -1.75 -16.20
C ILE A 37 8.17 -2.21 -15.83
N GLY A 38 8.35 -2.63 -14.58
CA GLY A 38 9.68 -3.04 -14.08
C GLY A 38 10.05 -4.49 -14.43
N LEU A 39 9.07 -5.40 -14.46
CA LEU A 39 9.28 -6.82 -14.73
C LEU A 39 8.21 -7.33 -15.70
N LYS A 40 8.56 -8.31 -16.53
CA LYS A 40 7.60 -8.93 -17.45
C LYS A 40 6.40 -9.47 -16.66
N GLY A 41 5.19 -9.09 -17.08
CA GLY A 41 3.94 -9.46 -16.41
C GLY A 41 3.66 -8.72 -15.09
N ARG A 42 4.39 -7.64 -14.81
CA ARG A 42 4.13 -6.72 -13.68
C ARG A 42 3.81 -5.34 -14.21
N LEU A 43 2.79 -4.73 -13.63
CA LEU A 43 2.36 -3.37 -13.91
C LEU A 43 2.27 -2.63 -12.58
N ALA A 44 2.95 -1.49 -12.48
CA ALA A 44 2.78 -0.53 -11.40
C ALA A 44 2.16 0.75 -11.97
N LEU A 45 1.19 1.30 -11.26
CA LEU A 45 0.52 2.54 -11.60
C LEU A 45 0.58 3.45 -10.39
N GLU A 46 1.34 4.54 -10.51
CA GLU A 46 1.47 5.56 -9.49
C GLU A 46 0.49 6.68 -9.80
N PHE A 47 -0.63 6.71 -9.08
CA PHE A 47 -1.73 7.65 -9.25
C PHE A 47 -1.51 8.92 -8.43
N SER A 48 -1.95 10.05 -8.98
CA SER A 48 -2.22 11.29 -8.25
C SER A 48 -3.66 11.69 -8.50
N ARG A 49 -4.59 11.07 -7.75
CA ARG A 49 -6.03 11.08 -8.07
C ARG A 49 -6.81 12.01 -7.16
N GLU A 50 -7.62 12.89 -7.74
CA GLU A 50 -8.56 13.72 -6.98
C GLU A 50 -9.82 12.94 -6.60
N ALA A 51 -10.19 12.98 -5.31
CA ALA A 51 -11.40 12.34 -4.80
C ALA A 51 -11.94 13.04 -3.54
N VAL A 52 -13.08 12.57 -3.03
CA VAL A 52 -13.58 13.00 -1.71
C VAL A 52 -13.01 12.18 -0.55
N SER A 53 -12.38 11.04 -0.83
CA SER A 53 -11.69 10.19 0.15
C SER A 53 -10.66 9.29 -0.52
N ALA A 54 -9.65 8.83 0.23
CA ALA A 54 -8.66 7.86 -0.27
C ALA A 54 -9.33 6.55 -0.72
N GLN A 55 -10.38 6.12 -0.01
CA GLN A 55 -11.18 4.94 -0.39
C GLN A 55 -11.79 5.09 -1.78
N GLN A 56 -12.38 6.24 -2.08
CA GLN A 56 -12.95 6.49 -3.42
C GLN A 56 -11.85 6.56 -4.48
N ALA A 57 -10.73 7.21 -4.19
CA ALA A 57 -9.59 7.32 -5.11
C ALA A 57 -9.06 5.92 -5.49
N ILE A 58 -8.76 5.09 -4.49
CA ILE A 58 -8.19 3.75 -4.69
C ILE A 58 -9.20 2.81 -5.37
N THR A 59 -10.46 2.79 -4.93
CA THR A 59 -11.46 1.87 -5.50
C THR A 59 -11.87 2.24 -6.92
N SER A 60 -11.95 3.54 -7.26
CA SER A 60 -12.18 3.97 -8.64
C SER A 60 -10.99 3.59 -9.53
N ALA A 61 -9.76 3.84 -9.09
CA ALA A 61 -8.55 3.47 -9.84
C ALA A 61 -8.47 1.97 -10.09
N MET A 62 -8.79 1.14 -9.10
CA MET A 62 -8.88 -0.31 -9.29
C MET A 62 -9.93 -0.70 -10.34
N ALA A 63 -11.10 -0.05 -10.33
CA ALA A 63 -12.16 -0.31 -11.30
C ALA A 63 -11.74 0.08 -12.71
N ASP A 64 -11.05 1.21 -12.87
CA ASP A 64 -10.56 1.69 -14.15
C ASP A 64 -9.49 0.76 -14.72
N VAL A 65 -8.53 0.32 -13.90
CA VAL A 65 -7.53 -0.68 -14.31
C VAL A 65 -8.19 -2.01 -14.68
N LYS A 66 -9.22 -2.44 -13.94
CA LYS A 66 -9.96 -3.66 -14.26
C LYS A 66 -10.77 -3.56 -15.55
N ARG A 67 -11.29 -2.37 -15.88
CA ARG A 67 -11.94 -2.11 -17.16
C ARG A 67 -10.93 -2.13 -18.30
N ALA A 68 -9.79 -1.50 -18.10
CA ALA A 68 -8.70 -1.49 -19.06
C ALA A 68 -8.11 -2.88 -19.28
N ILE A 69 -7.94 -3.69 -18.23
CA ILE A 69 -7.26 -4.99 -18.24
C ILE A 69 -8.02 -5.97 -17.31
N PRO A 70 -9.05 -6.66 -17.82
CA PRO A 70 -9.86 -7.58 -17.01
C PRO A 70 -9.05 -8.66 -16.28
N GLU A 71 -7.98 -9.14 -16.90
CA GLU A 71 -7.08 -10.18 -16.40
C GLU A 71 -6.09 -9.69 -15.34
N ALA A 72 -5.98 -8.38 -15.09
CA ALA A 72 -5.05 -7.82 -14.12
C ALA A 72 -5.37 -8.31 -12.71
N ARG A 73 -4.42 -8.95 -12.01
CA ARG A 73 -4.61 -9.42 -10.63
C ARG A 73 -3.86 -8.52 -9.68
N LEU A 74 -4.57 -7.91 -8.73
CA LEU A 74 -3.98 -7.01 -7.75
C LEU A 74 -2.91 -7.77 -6.94
N ILE A 75 -1.70 -7.20 -6.90
CA ILE A 75 -0.58 -7.66 -6.08
C ILE A 75 -0.54 -6.87 -4.79
N GLU A 76 -0.65 -5.54 -4.86
CA GLU A 76 -0.46 -4.65 -3.71
C GLU A 76 -1.06 -3.27 -3.99
N VAL A 77 -1.60 -2.63 -2.96
CA VAL A 77 -1.86 -1.19 -2.89
C VAL A 77 -0.81 -0.58 -1.97
N GLY A 78 -0.13 0.46 -2.42
CA GLY A 78 0.87 1.16 -1.64
C GLY A 78 0.57 2.66 -1.51
N PRO A 79 1.18 3.33 -0.52
CA PRO A 79 2.08 2.76 0.48
C PRO A 79 1.34 2.01 1.61
N ASP A 80 1.84 0.83 1.99
CA ASP A 80 1.35 0.05 3.13
C ASP A 80 2.48 -0.73 3.79
N LEU A 81 3.02 -1.77 3.14
CA LEU A 81 4.10 -2.57 3.70
C LEU A 81 5.44 -1.86 3.55
N VAL A 82 5.97 -1.35 4.66
CA VAL A 82 7.15 -0.50 4.69
C VAL A 82 8.25 -1.08 5.58
N GLY A 83 9.49 -1.00 5.11
CA GLY A 83 10.68 -1.24 5.92
C GLY A 83 11.26 0.06 6.49
N VAL A 84 12.36 -0.07 7.23
CA VAL A 84 13.02 1.08 7.89
C VAL A 84 13.46 2.15 6.90
N THR A 85 13.88 1.76 5.70
CA THR A 85 14.29 2.70 4.65
C THR A 85 13.09 3.47 4.11
N ASP A 86 11.99 2.78 3.80
CA ASP A 86 10.78 3.41 3.26
C ASP A 86 10.17 4.38 4.28
N ILE A 87 10.10 3.98 5.56
CA ILE A 87 9.65 4.86 6.66
C ILE A 87 10.54 6.10 6.75
N ALA A 88 11.86 5.91 6.65
CA ALA A 88 12.81 7.01 6.72
C ALA A 88 12.60 8.01 5.58
N GLU A 89 12.41 7.54 4.35
CA GLU A 89 12.14 8.38 3.19
C GLU A 89 10.80 9.12 3.31
N LEU A 90 9.71 8.40 3.66
CA LEU A 90 8.38 8.98 3.83
C LEU A 90 8.32 10.04 4.94
N LEU A 91 9.15 9.89 5.97
CA LEU A 91 9.21 10.78 7.12
C LEU A 91 10.42 11.71 7.09
N ASP A 92 11.09 11.88 5.96
CA ASP A 92 12.24 12.77 5.78
C ASP A 92 13.32 12.61 6.88
N PHE A 93 13.58 11.35 7.24
CA PHE A 93 14.59 10.94 8.20
C PHE A 93 15.73 10.23 7.48
N THR A 94 16.92 10.26 8.07
CA THR A 94 17.98 9.34 7.66
C THR A 94 17.65 7.93 8.15
N ARG A 95 18.06 6.92 7.38
CA ARG A 95 17.92 5.51 7.80
C ARG A 95 18.56 5.24 9.17
N GLN A 96 19.70 5.88 9.47
CA GLN A 96 20.37 5.74 10.77
C GLN A 96 19.54 6.35 11.91
N ASN A 97 18.91 7.52 11.69
CA ASN A 97 18.01 8.13 12.65
C ASN A 97 16.82 7.21 12.94
N MET A 98 16.18 6.68 11.88
CA MET A 98 15.04 5.78 12.03
C MET A 98 15.41 4.51 12.83
N ARG A 99 16.57 3.90 12.55
CA ARG A 99 17.06 2.75 13.32
C ARG A 99 17.27 3.08 14.80
N LYS A 100 17.86 4.23 15.11
CA LYS A 100 18.08 4.67 16.49
C LYS A 100 16.74 4.89 17.22
N LEU A 101 15.76 5.48 16.53
CA LEU A 101 14.43 5.72 17.08
C LEU A 101 13.72 4.40 17.43
N LEU A 102 13.74 3.41 16.51
CA LEU A 102 13.20 2.07 16.76
C LEU A 102 13.82 1.44 18.01
N GLN A 103 15.15 1.43 18.10
CA GLN A 103 15.87 0.86 19.25
C GLN A 103 15.55 1.56 20.57
N SER A 104 15.24 2.86 20.53
CA SER A 104 14.93 3.64 21.73
C SER A 104 13.47 3.47 22.19
N HIS A 105 12.60 2.92 21.35
CA HIS A 105 11.16 2.83 21.59
C HIS A 105 10.59 1.42 21.34
N LEU A 106 11.40 0.38 21.49
CA LEU A 106 10.99 -1.01 21.23
C LEU A 106 9.71 -1.43 21.97
N ALA A 107 9.46 -0.87 23.15
CA ALA A 107 8.29 -1.19 23.96
C ALA A 107 6.98 -0.55 23.46
N THR A 108 7.05 0.51 22.66
CA THR A 108 5.86 1.25 22.20
C THR A 108 5.72 1.29 20.69
N PHE A 109 6.80 1.11 19.94
CA PHE A 109 6.74 1.08 18.48
C PHE A 109 5.92 -0.13 17.99
N PRO A 110 5.14 -0.01 16.90
CA PRO A 110 4.34 -1.11 16.39
C PRO A 110 5.16 -2.38 16.16
N LEU A 111 4.55 -3.53 16.43
CA LEU A 111 5.18 -4.81 16.11
C LEU A 111 5.24 -5.00 14.59
N PRO A 112 6.33 -5.58 14.06
CA PRO A 112 6.41 -5.84 12.64
C PRO A 112 5.40 -6.93 12.23
N LEU A 113 4.75 -6.72 11.08
CA LEU A 113 3.97 -7.77 10.41
C LEU A 113 4.85 -8.96 10.00
N HIS A 114 6.08 -8.66 9.58
CA HIS A 114 7.05 -9.66 9.19
C HIS A 114 8.41 -9.32 9.77
N GLU A 115 9.07 -10.32 10.37
CA GLU A 115 10.44 -10.20 10.86
C GLU A 115 11.31 -11.28 10.21
N GLY A 116 12.17 -10.85 9.27
CA GLY A 116 13.10 -11.70 8.55
C GLY A 116 14.40 -10.96 8.25
N ARG A 117 14.95 -11.11 7.03
CA ARG A 117 16.12 -10.32 6.60
C ARG A 117 15.84 -8.81 6.65
N ALA A 118 14.59 -8.44 6.36
CA ALA A 118 14.06 -7.11 6.59
C ALA A 118 12.80 -7.25 7.45
N SER A 119 12.58 -6.30 8.34
CA SER A 119 11.34 -6.17 9.09
C SER A 119 10.39 -5.27 8.29
N LEU A 120 9.10 -5.64 8.27
CA LEU A 120 8.04 -4.90 7.57
C LEU A 120 6.92 -4.56 8.54
N TRP A 121 6.36 -3.37 8.37
CA TRP A 121 5.22 -2.85 9.14
C TRP A 121 4.14 -2.36 8.20
N HIS A 122 2.91 -2.29 8.71
CA HIS A 122 1.87 -1.47 8.09
C HIS A 122 2.17 0.00 8.36
N LEU A 123 2.25 0.81 7.29
CA LEU A 123 2.54 2.24 7.39
C LEU A 123 1.49 2.95 8.25
N ALA A 124 0.23 2.55 8.18
CA ALA A 124 -0.85 3.13 8.97
C ALA A 124 -0.54 3.11 10.48
N GLU A 125 -0.04 1.99 11.00
CA GLU A 125 0.32 1.83 12.42
C GLU A 125 1.56 2.66 12.79
N VAL A 126 2.54 2.73 11.88
CA VAL A 126 3.73 3.56 12.07
C VAL A 126 3.36 5.04 12.14
N LEU A 127 2.50 5.52 11.23
CA LEU A 127 2.03 6.91 11.21
C LEU A 127 1.24 7.26 12.47
N ASP A 128 0.35 6.38 12.92
CA ASP A 128 -0.40 6.57 14.18
C ASP A 128 0.54 6.66 15.39
N TRP A 129 1.55 5.79 15.44
CA TRP A 129 2.56 5.83 16.49
C TRP A 129 3.33 7.17 16.50
N PHE A 130 3.74 7.67 15.33
CA PHE A 130 4.43 8.96 15.22
C PHE A 130 3.55 10.14 15.66
N GLN A 131 2.28 10.11 15.32
CA GLN A 131 1.32 11.13 15.74
C GLN A 131 1.14 11.12 17.27
N THR A 132 1.00 9.93 17.86
CA THR A 132 0.70 9.76 19.29
C THR A 132 1.94 9.98 20.19
N HIS A 133 3.08 9.39 19.84
CA HIS A 133 4.27 9.35 20.70
C HIS A 133 5.30 10.44 20.38
N GLN A 134 5.43 10.82 19.11
CA GLN A 134 6.39 11.85 18.68
C GLN A 134 5.72 13.21 18.43
N ARG A 135 4.38 13.29 18.55
CA ARG A 135 3.58 14.50 18.28
C ARG A 135 3.88 15.12 16.91
N ARG A 136 4.23 14.26 15.95
CA ARG A 136 4.56 14.69 14.59
C ARG A 136 3.27 14.97 13.83
N LYS A 137 3.21 16.09 13.11
CA LYS A 137 2.14 16.36 12.16
C LYS A 137 2.32 15.43 10.96
N ILE A 138 1.36 14.56 10.74
CA ILE A 138 1.24 13.69 9.56
C ILE A 138 0.18 14.30 8.64
N ASP A 139 0.43 14.25 7.34
CA ASP A 139 -0.58 14.66 6.35
C ASP A 139 -1.80 13.72 6.42
N ASP A 140 -2.99 14.30 6.51
CA ASP A 140 -4.24 13.56 6.58
C ASP A 140 -4.44 12.70 5.32
N ALA A 141 -4.04 13.21 4.13
CA ALA A 141 -4.14 12.46 2.88
C ALA A 141 -3.27 11.20 2.90
N LEU A 142 -2.02 11.32 3.35
CA LEU A 142 -1.10 10.20 3.52
C LEU A 142 -1.64 9.16 4.52
N ARG A 143 -2.19 9.63 5.65
CA ARG A 143 -2.78 8.75 6.66
C ARG A 143 -3.97 7.97 6.11
N GLU A 144 -4.88 8.65 5.40
CA GLU A 144 -6.02 8.00 4.76
C GLU A 144 -5.61 6.97 3.71
N VAL A 145 -4.60 7.29 2.89
CA VAL A 145 -4.05 6.37 1.88
C VAL A 145 -3.43 5.15 2.56
N ALA A 146 -2.60 5.33 3.59
CA ALA A 146 -1.96 4.23 4.30
C ALA A 146 -3.01 3.29 4.93
N GLN A 147 -4.03 3.85 5.57
CA GLN A 147 -5.14 3.08 6.16
C GLN A 147 -5.94 2.31 5.09
N THR A 148 -6.30 2.98 3.99
CA THR A 148 -7.06 2.36 2.91
C THR A 148 -6.24 1.27 2.20
N SER A 149 -4.93 1.50 2.02
CA SER A 149 -4.01 0.54 1.41
C SER A 149 -3.86 -0.71 2.27
N MET A 150 -3.68 -0.54 3.58
CA MET A 150 -3.70 -1.64 4.56
C MET A 150 -4.99 -2.46 4.46
N GLN A 151 -6.15 -1.80 4.49
CA GLN A 151 -7.45 -2.48 4.38
C GLN A 151 -7.58 -3.27 3.06
N ALA A 152 -7.18 -2.68 1.94
CA ALA A 152 -7.23 -3.34 0.63
C ALA A 152 -6.31 -4.56 0.57
N ASN A 153 -5.10 -4.46 1.14
CA ASN A 153 -4.13 -5.55 1.19
C ASN A 153 -4.58 -6.68 2.11
N VAL A 154 -5.08 -6.38 3.31
CA VAL A 154 -5.66 -7.37 4.23
C VAL A 154 -6.87 -8.06 3.61
N ALA A 155 -7.75 -7.30 2.94
CA ALA A 155 -8.91 -7.86 2.25
C ALA A 155 -8.48 -8.79 1.08
N ARG A 156 -7.36 -8.50 0.40
CA ARG A 156 -6.81 -9.38 -0.63
C ARG A 156 -6.25 -10.67 -0.03
N GLU A 157 -5.43 -10.58 1.02
CA GLU A 157 -4.78 -11.76 1.61
C GLU A 157 -5.77 -12.67 2.35
N SER A 158 -6.75 -12.11 3.07
CA SER A 158 -7.79 -12.89 3.75
C SER A 158 -8.60 -13.77 2.78
N ARG A 159 -8.75 -13.38 1.51
CA ARG A 159 -9.42 -14.22 0.49
C ARG A 159 -8.62 -15.44 0.05
N ARG A 160 -7.33 -15.53 0.40
CA ARG A 160 -6.48 -16.66 0.02
C ARG A 160 -6.65 -17.88 0.93
N VAL A 161 -7.23 -17.69 2.12
CA VAL A 161 -7.43 -18.74 3.10
C VAL A 161 -8.88 -18.68 3.56
N PRO A 162 -9.63 -19.80 3.55
CA PRO A 162 -11.00 -19.83 4.07
C PRO A 162 -11.05 -19.37 5.54
N ALA A 163 -12.07 -18.59 5.90
CA ALA A 163 -12.17 -17.97 7.22
C ALA A 163 -12.21 -19.02 8.35
N GLU A 164 -12.85 -20.17 8.11
CA GLU A 164 -12.87 -21.30 9.05
C GLU A 164 -11.49 -21.84 9.40
N HIS A 165 -10.51 -21.72 8.50
CA HIS A 165 -9.15 -22.19 8.71
C HIS A 165 -8.27 -21.18 9.45
N ILE A 166 -8.74 -19.95 9.72
CA ILE A 166 -7.95 -18.94 10.45
C ILE A 166 -8.41 -18.82 11.91
N ARG A 167 -9.71 -19.02 12.19
CA ARG A 167 -10.31 -18.79 13.52
C ARG A 167 -9.60 -19.50 14.68
N HIS A 168 -9.06 -20.69 14.45
CA HIS A 168 -8.38 -21.45 15.52
C HIS A 168 -7.08 -20.77 16.00
N PHE A 169 -6.46 -19.91 15.19
CA PHE A 169 -5.33 -19.09 15.62
C PHE A 169 -5.79 -17.93 16.51
N ASP A 170 -6.97 -17.35 16.27
CA ASP A 170 -7.53 -16.31 17.12
C ASP A 170 -7.80 -16.87 18.53
N ASP A 171 -8.40 -18.06 18.60
CA ASP A 171 -8.67 -18.75 19.88
C ASP A 171 -7.38 -19.01 20.67
N ALA A 172 -6.30 -19.43 19.99
CA ALA A 172 -5.00 -19.72 20.60
C ALA A 172 -4.27 -18.46 21.11
N LEU A 173 -4.55 -17.28 20.54
CA LEU A 173 -3.92 -16.01 20.93
C LEU A 173 -4.64 -15.30 22.07
N VAL A 174 -5.92 -15.62 22.30
CA VAL A 174 -6.74 -15.07 23.39
C VAL A 174 -6.65 -15.93 24.67
N SER A 175 -6.16 -17.17 24.56
CA SER A 175 -5.97 -18.13 25.66
C SER A 175 -4.70 -17.84 26.48
#